data_AF-A0AAV4G875-F1
#
_entry.id   AF-A0AAV4G875-F1
#
_cell.length_a   1.000
_cell.length_b   1.000
_cell.length_c   1.000
_cell.angle_alpha   90.00
_cell.angle_beta   90.00
_cell.angle_gamma   90.00
#
_symmetry.space_group_name_H-M   'P 1'
#
loop_
_entity.id
_entity.type
_entity.pdbx_description
1 polymer ?
#
loop_
_entity_poly.entity_id
_entity_poly.type
_entity_poly.pdbx_seq_one_letter_code
_entity_poly.pdbx_strand_id
1 'polypeptide(L)'
;SGQQLDSMVNHVQPKYLTELLKLIFQHFRCVAQTHQVFLDNVFRLTSSGMPLHGHVLYEMKDVWSELQARLQILLSQYLDVSNTMSSRQQAPSGFDEPTMDISQYFSKKRAAKPKKVSLFRFDASQHAISVSSARQQIQQFEHDAMGLSDNWHIVKVCKPGAFNITAIYKPLRSFIQEVEEIMENTSGLQEFITDFVKNAFLGEVHARISDNIDVATRGFDALRNVIDEKTRRELGVPRPLLLSAVTVDSSIQELQELMHDLPDYADQFLNMICNVLRDYRDKCNSAYRDIVQHGSDEKRVISALWAKDDDISRFLRSLPSWHSLQPRHGKELDRTICSEDEIRALNSKEAVILISTLSTDESLIPQQEIITDVTQMRTVANVHESLEWFANRLDEFAESLTSQNSLVPPHDELPTELPPISEKTLQSLKSLVQDFKDLAEICLLLLHLEVRVHCFYYLLPVAKQSNYAGPIDDLDPDSNVLKLNKDLSGMEEMMTQSLQPKKFKYIFESLGYLVASILISSVQFLKKINENGIKKMCRNILAIQQNLTNITLTRESDLDRARHFYELLYLNPDEVLNSVAEKGPHFTLKEYEQLIELYHRSFSGNPVSVQDARRQRLYSIMEKGQDETV
;
A
#
# COMPACT_ATOMS: atom_id res chain seq x y z
N SER A 1 27.25 -3.55 23.23
CA SER A 1 27.57 -4.87 23.84
C SER A 1 26.45 -5.41 24.72
N GLY A 2 25.63 -4.60 25.41
CA GLY A 2 24.46 -5.08 26.18
C GLY A 2 23.28 -5.58 25.33
N GLN A 3 22.90 -4.88 24.26
CA GLN A 3 21.75 -5.26 23.40
C GLN A 3 21.97 -6.56 22.59
N GLN A 4 23.23 -6.87 22.22
CA GLN A 4 23.57 -8.14 21.57
C GLN A 4 23.53 -9.33 22.54
N LEU A 5 23.82 -9.10 23.83
CA LEU A 5 23.73 -10.16 24.84
C LEU A 5 22.27 -10.47 25.18
N ASP A 6 21.41 -9.45 25.29
CA ASP A 6 19.96 -9.64 25.51
C ASP A 6 19.26 -10.33 24.33
N SER A 7 19.66 -10.03 23.08
CA SER A 7 19.14 -10.73 21.89
C SER A 7 19.56 -12.21 21.85
N MET A 8 20.82 -12.53 22.15
CA MET A 8 21.28 -13.93 22.23
C MET A 8 20.62 -14.69 23.39
N VAL A 9 20.42 -14.05 24.53
CA VAL A 9 19.75 -14.63 25.71
C VAL A 9 18.25 -14.83 25.47
N ASN A 10 17.60 -13.98 24.67
CA ASN A 10 16.18 -14.16 24.29
C ASN A 10 15.98 -15.27 23.24
N HIS A 11 16.91 -15.46 22.30
CA HIS A 11 16.82 -16.56 21.31
C HIS A 11 17.16 -17.96 21.88
N VAL A 12 17.88 -18.02 23.00
CA VAL A 12 18.29 -19.28 23.63
C VAL A 12 17.25 -19.78 24.66
N GLN A 13 16.43 -18.89 25.22
CA GLN A 13 15.46 -19.21 26.28
C GLN A 13 14.35 -20.22 25.90
N PRO A 14 13.70 -20.15 24.74
CA PRO A 14 12.60 -21.07 24.42
C PRO A 14 13.08 -22.50 24.15
N LYS A 15 14.32 -22.67 23.67
CA LYS A 15 14.90 -23.98 23.36
C LYS A 15 15.02 -24.87 24.60
N TYR A 16 15.45 -24.29 25.73
CA TYR A 16 15.54 -25.05 26.97
C TYR A 16 14.18 -25.44 27.54
N LEU A 17 13.14 -24.62 27.32
CA LEU A 17 11.77 -24.99 27.68
C LEU A 17 11.28 -26.16 26.82
N THR A 18 11.57 -26.14 25.51
CA THR A 18 11.26 -27.26 24.61
C THR A 18 12.00 -28.54 25.02
N GLU A 19 13.28 -28.47 25.40
CA GLU A 19 14.05 -29.61 25.90
C GLU A 19 13.49 -30.16 27.23
N LEU A 20 13.16 -29.26 28.17
CA LEU A 20 12.52 -29.63 29.43
C LEU A 20 11.22 -30.40 29.18
N LEU A 21 10.36 -29.89 28.29
CA LEU A 21 9.10 -30.56 27.94
C LEU A 21 9.33 -31.94 27.32
N LYS A 22 10.29 -32.08 26.42
CA LYS A 22 10.64 -33.40 25.84
C LYS A 22 11.06 -34.40 26.92
N LEU A 23 11.87 -33.96 27.89
CA LEU A 23 12.28 -34.81 29.02
C LEU A 23 11.10 -35.18 29.91
N ILE A 24 10.21 -34.22 30.19
CA ILE A 24 8.99 -34.46 30.97
C ILE A 24 8.09 -35.46 30.26
N PHE A 25 7.88 -35.33 28.95
CA PHE A 25 7.07 -36.27 28.17
C PHE A 25 7.66 -37.69 28.21
N GLN A 26 8.99 -37.83 28.12
CA GLN A 26 9.65 -39.13 28.28
C GLN A 26 9.42 -39.72 29.67
N HIS A 27 9.55 -38.92 30.73
CA HIS A 27 9.29 -39.38 32.09
C HIS A 27 7.84 -39.78 32.30
N PHE A 28 6.89 -39.01 31.75
CA PHE A 28 5.46 -39.34 31.81
C PHE A 28 5.15 -40.65 31.09
N ARG A 29 5.76 -40.93 29.94
CA ARG A 29 5.65 -42.23 29.27
C ARG A 29 6.19 -43.37 30.14
N CYS A 30 7.33 -43.19 30.82
CA CYS A 30 7.86 -44.21 31.73
C CYS A 30 6.95 -44.46 32.94
N VAL A 31 6.38 -43.39 33.53
CA VAL A 31 5.42 -43.48 34.63
C VAL A 31 4.17 -44.23 34.18
N ALA A 32 3.58 -43.81 33.06
CA ALA A 32 2.43 -44.46 32.44
C ALA A 32 2.67 -45.97 32.20
N GLN A 33 3.80 -46.33 31.59
CA GLN A 33 4.17 -47.72 31.34
C GLN A 33 4.28 -48.54 32.64
N THR A 34 4.82 -47.94 33.70
CA THR A 34 4.94 -48.60 35.02
C THR A 34 3.56 -48.89 35.62
N HIS A 35 2.66 -47.92 35.56
CA HIS A 35 1.27 -48.09 36.03
C HIS A 35 0.51 -49.11 35.16
N GLN A 36 0.74 -49.14 33.85
CA GLN A 36 0.13 -50.13 32.97
C GLN A 36 0.55 -51.55 33.35
N VAL A 37 1.85 -51.80 33.56
CA VAL A 37 2.35 -53.11 34.02
C VAL A 37 1.76 -53.50 35.38
N PHE A 38 1.61 -52.54 36.29
CA PHE A 38 0.97 -52.78 37.59
C PHE A 38 -0.50 -53.17 37.42
N LEU A 39 -1.29 -52.40 36.66
CA LEU A 39 -2.71 -52.66 36.43
C LEU A 39 -2.93 -54.00 35.72
N ASP A 40 -2.09 -54.35 34.75
CA ASP A 40 -2.15 -55.65 34.06
C ASP A 40 -1.93 -56.82 35.03
N ASN A 41 -0.97 -56.70 35.95
CA ASN A 41 -0.71 -57.71 36.96
C ASN A 41 -1.86 -57.81 37.98
N VAL A 42 -2.43 -56.67 38.39
CA VAL A 42 -3.62 -56.65 39.25
C VAL A 42 -4.77 -57.35 38.54
N PHE A 43 -5.07 -57.00 37.29
CA PHE A 43 -6.13 -57.62 36.49
C PHE A 43 -5.97 -59.13 36.34
N ARG A 44 -4.74 -59.61 36.11
CA ARG A 44 -4.43 -61.05 36.07
C ARG A 44 -4.72 -61.73 37.41
N LEU A 45 -4.37 -61.10 38.53
CA LEU A 45 -4.64 -61.64 39.87
C LEU A 45 -6.14 -61.70 40.16
N THR A 46 -6.91 -60.67 39.81
CA THR A 46 -8.37 -60.66 39.98
C THR A 46 -9.06 -61.71 39.10
N SER A 47 -8.57 -61.90 37.88
CA SER A 47 -9.09 -62.89 36.93
C SER A 47 -8.78 -64.34 37.34
N SER A 48 -7.75 -64.55 38.17
CA SER A 48 -7.34 -65.87 38.68
C SER A 48 -8.14 -66.37 39.89
N GLY A 49 -9.18 -65.63 40.33
CA GLY A 49 -10.11 -66.05 41.38
C GLY A 49 -9.67 -65.72 42.81
N MET A 50 -8.61 -64.93 43.00
CA MET A 50 -8.23 -64.38 44.31
C MET A 50 -9.25 -63.31 44.76
N PRO A 51 -9.84 -63.40 45.95
CA PRO A 51 -10.78 -62.42 46.46
C PRO A 51 -10.02 -61.16 46.88
N LEU A 52 -9.76 -60.27 45.93
CA LEU A 52 -9.39 -58.90 46.22
C LEU A 52 -10.62 -58.21 46.83
N HIS A 53 -10.60 -57.97 48.14
CA HIS A 53 -11.54 -57.08 48.80
C HIS A 53 -11.25 -55.64 48.37
N GLY A 54 -11.93 -55.18 47.33
CA GLY A 54 -11.91 -53.80 46.89
C GLY A 54 -11.94 -53.69 45.38
N HIS A 55 -12.87 -52.87 44.87
CA HIS A 55 -12.93 -52.45 43.48
C HIS A 55 -11.55 -51.94 43.00
N VAL A 56 -11.26 -52.09 41.71
CA VAL A 56 -10.07 -51.50 41.06
C VAL A 56 -9.91 -50.04 41.53
N LEU A 57 -8.77 -49.70 42.13
CA LEU A 57 -8.57 -48.41 42.80
C LEU A 57 -8.48 -47.22 41.82
N TYR A 58 -8.02 -47.48 40.60
CA TYR A 58 -7.92 -46.50 39.50
C TYR A 58 -7.66 -47.22 38.16
N GLU A 59 -7.94 -46.53 37.05
CA GLU A 59 -7.68 -46.97 35.68
C GLU A 59 -6.55 -46.18 35.03
N MET A 60 -6.09 -46.63 33.86
CA MET A 60 -5.08 -45.91 33.07
C MET A 60 -5.53 -44.49 32.70
N LYS A 61 -6.85 -44.28 32.53
CA LYS A 61 -7.46 -42.98 32.28
C LYS A 61 -7.23 -42.00 33.44
N ASP A 62 -7.26 -42.49 34.68
CA ASP A 62 -6.99 -41.67 35.88
C ASP A 62 -5.51 -41.24 35.93
N VAL A 63 -4.59 -42.15 35.59
CA VAL A 63 -3.14 -41.87 35.53
C VAL A 63 -2.86 -40.76 34.52
N TRP A 64 -3.37 -40.90 33.29
CA TRP A 64 -3.18 -39.86 32.26
C TRP A 64 -3.85 -38.54 32.63
N SER A 65 -4.99 -38.56 33.31
CA SER A 65 -5.67 -37.35 33.77
C SER A 65 -4.81 -36.59 34.79
N GLU A 66 -4.21 -37.27 35.77
CA GLU A 66 -3.32 -36.64 36.75
C GLU A 66 -2.03 -36.12 36.10
N LEU A 67 -1.43 -36.88 35.17
CA LEU A 67 -0.25 -36.44 34.41
C LEU A 67 -0.54 -35.16 33.60
N GLN A 68 -1.69 -35.11 32.94
CA GLN A 68 -2.14 -33.90 32.22
C GLN A 68 -2.34 -32.72 33.17
N ALA A 69 -2.99 -32.91 34.31
CA ALA A 69 -3.22 -31.85 35.29
C ALA A 69 -1.91 -31.25 35.80
N ARG A 70 -0.90 -32.08 36.08
CA ARG A 70 0.44 -31.61 36.49
C ARG A 70 1.15 -30.84 35.38
N LEU A 71 0.98 -31.28 34.13
CA LEU A 71 1.52 -30.56 32.98
C LEU A 71 0.85 -29.19 32.79
N GLN A 72 -0.48 -29.11 32.94
CA GLN A 72 -1.21 -27.85 32.84
C GLN A 72 -0.74 -26.84 33.88
N ILE A 73 -0.53 -27.26 35.13
CA ILE A 73 0.01 -26.39 36.19
C ILE A 73 1.39 -25.87 35.79
N LEU A 74 2.28 -26.74 35.31
CA LEU A 74 3.60 -26.32 34.85
C LEU A 74 3.51 -25.31 33.70
N LEU A 75 2.70 -25.61 32.68
CA LEU A 75 2.51 -24.75 31.52
C LEU A 75 1.91 -23.40 31.92
N SER A 76 0.95 -23.37 32.84
CA SER A 76 0.35 -22.13 33.33
C SER A 76 1.39 -21.14 33.89
N GLN A 77 2.44 -21.66 34.52
CA GLN A 77 3.52 -20.86 35.10
C GLN A 77 4.54 -20.36 34.08
N TYR A 78 4.72 -21.06 32.97
CA TYR A 78 5.64 -20.68 31.88
C TYR A 78 4.96 -19.82 30.81
N LEU A 79 3.66 -20.00 30.59
CA LEU A 79 2.83 -19.19 29.69
C LEU A 79 2.29 -17.92 30.35
N ASP A 80 2.51 -17.78 31.66
CA ASP A 80 2.09 -16.64 32.48
C ASP A 80 0.58 -16.33 32.36
N VAL A 81 -0.25 -17.38 32.36
CA VAL A 81 -1.68 -17.31 32.04
C VAL A 81 -2.41 -16.26 32.88
N SER A 82 -2.05 -16.14 34.17
CA SER A 82 -2.65 -15.19 35.10
C SER A 82 -2.46 -13.73 34.67
N ASN A 83 -1.25 -13.35 34.24
CA ASN A 83 -0.96 -11.98 33.82
C ASN A 83 -1.49 -11.70 32.41
N THR A 84 -1.39 -12.67 31.51
CA THR A 84 -1.86 -12.55 30.13
C THR A 84 -3.39 -12.38 30.06
N MET A 85 -4.14 -13.19 30.81
CA MET A 85 -5.61 -13.07 30.87
C MET A 85 -6.08 -11.77 31.54
N SER A 86 -5.34 -11.29 32.55
CA SER A 86 -5.66 -10.04 33.26
C SER A 86 -5.48 -8.79 32.39
N SER A 87 -4.51 -8.83 31.48
CA SER A 87 -4.19 -7.72 30.57
C SER A 87 -5.31 -7.46 29.55
N ARG A 88 -6.04 -8.50 29.13
CA ARG A 88 -7.17 -8.39 28.19
C ARG A 88 -8.39 -7.69 28.80
N GLN A 89 -8.66 -7.82 30.11
CA GLN A 89 -9.79 -7.14 30.76
C GLN A 89 -9.66 -5.59 30.76
N GLN A 90 -8.50 -5.06 30.38
CA GLN A 90 -8.25 -3.61 30.29
C GLN A 90 -8.22 -3.09 28.84
N ALA A 91 -8.22 -3.97 27.83
CA ALA A 91 -8.30 -3.59 26.41
C ALA A 91 -9.76 -3.49 25.96
N PRO A 92 -10.17 -2.47 25.18
CA PRO A 92 -11.53 -2.36 24.69
C PRO A 92 -11.85 -3.52 23.74
N SER A 93 -12.85 -4.33 24.12
CA SER A 93 -13.35 -5.47 23.35
C SER A 93 -14.18 -4.98 22.15
N GLY A 94 -13.59 -4.97 20.96
CA GLY A 94 -14.25 -4.60 19.70
C GLY A 94 -14.92 -5.76 18.96
N PHE A 95 -15.25 -6.87 19.63
CA PHE A 95 -15.60 -8.12 18.97
C PHE A 95 -16.91 -8.74 19.46
N ASP A 96 -17.98 -7.94 19.50
CA ASP A 96 -19.34 -8.45 19.41
C ASP A 96 -19.95 -8.04 18.07
N GLU A 97 -20.65 -9.00 17.45
CA GLU A 97 -21.42 -8.92 16.21
C GLU A 97 -22.35 -7.68 16.19
N PRO A 98 -22.54 -6.97 15.05
CA PRO A 98 -23.15 -5.65 15.05
C PRO A 98 -24.68 -5.77 15.22
N THR A 99 -25.14 -5.77 16.45
CA THR A 99 -26.52 -5.35 16.76
C THR A 99 -26.49 -3.86 17.00
N MET A 100 -26.66 -3.09 15.92
CA MET A 100 -26.81 -1.63 15.99
C MET A 100 -28.09 -1.28 16.74
N ASP A 101 -28.00 -1.03 18.04
CA ASP A 101 -29.11 -0.48 18.81
C ASP A 101 -29.14 1.06 18.64
N ILE A 102 -30.03 1.49 17.73
CA ILE A 102 -30.34 2.91 17.40
C ILE A 102 -30.73 3.74 18.64
N SER A 103 -31.09 3.08 19.75
CA SER A 103 -31.44 3.70 21.02
C SER A 103 -30.34 4.56 21.66
N GLN A 104 -29.07 4.32 21.33
CA GLN A 104 -27.94 5.05 21.92
C GLN A 104 -27.73 6.44 21.32
N TYR A 105 -28.22 6.72 20.11
CA TYR A 105 -28.07 8.04 19.46
C TYR A 105 -28.98 9.13 20.05
N PHE A 106 -30.04 8.76 20.79
CA PHE A 106 -31.02 9.71 21.34
C PHE A 106 -30.82 10.02 22.83
N SER A 107 -29.85 9.40 23.49
CA SER A 107 -29.62 9.58 24.93
C SER A 107 -28.71 10.78 25.22
N LYS A 108 -29.29 11.98 25.30
CA LYS A 108 -28.60 13.17 25.86
C LYS A 108 -28.30 12.96 27.35
N LYS A 109 -27.09 12.50 27.70
CA LYS A 109 -26.58 12.59 29.08
C LYS A 109 -25.12 13.07 29.15
N ARG A 110 -24.90 13.91 30.16
CA ARG A 110 -23.69 14.67 30.51
C ARG A 110 -22.39 13.86 30.41
N ALA A 111 -21.34 14.51 29.90
CA ALA A 111 -19.97 14.02 29.91
C ALA A 111 -19.55 13.55 31.31
N ALA A 112 -19.23 12.26 31.44
CA ALA A 112 -18.58 11.72 32.62
C ALA A 112 -17.17 12.31 32.73
N LYS A 113 -16.79 12.76 33.94
CA LYS A 113 -15.44 13.25 34.22
C LYS A 113 -14.40 12.17 33.84
N PRO A 114 -13.28 12.52 33.19
CA PRO A 114 -12.25 11.55 32.88
C PRO A 114 -11.71 10.95 34.17
N LYS A 115 -11.78 9.62 34.31
CA LYS A 115 -11.06 8.91 35.37
C LYS A 115 -9.57 9.19 35.15
N LYS A 116 -8.89 9.68 36.19
CA LYS A 116 -7.43 9.87 36.18
C LYS A 116 -6.77 8.52 35.95
N VAL A 117 -6.34 8.26 34.72
CA VAL A 117 -5.42 7.16 34.42
C VAL A 117 -4.10 7.51 35.09
N SER A 118 -3.61 6.67 36.01
CA SER A 118 -2.26 6.86 36.56
C SER A 118 -1.27 6.54 35.44
N LEU A 119 -0.66 7.58 34.88
CA LEU A 119 0.32 7.49 33.79
C LEU A 119 1.60 6.71 34.16
N PHE A 120 1.79 6.39 35.45
CA PHE A 120 2.89 5.57 35.94
C PHE A 120 2.39 4.62 37.04
N ARG A 121 2.65 3.33 36.88
CA ARG A 121 2.70 2.36 37.99
C ARG A 121 4.11 1.80 38.05
N PHE A 122 4.70 1.85 39.25
CA PHE A 122 6.05 1.38 39.53
C PHE A 122 6.06 -0.07 40.05
N ASP A 123 5.11 -0.89 39.61
CA ASP A 123 4.93 -2.28 40.08
C ASP A 123 6.12 -3.20 39.70
N ALA A 124 6.99 -2.75 38.79
CA ALA A 124 8.21 -3.46 38.37
C ALA A 124 9.53 -2.90 38.96
N SER A 125 9.49 -1.91 39.88
CA SER A 125 10.71 -1.41 40.53
C SER A 125 10.93 -2.08 41.88
N GLN A 126 12.10 -2.72 42.04
CA GLN A 126 12.53 -3.36 43.29
C GLN A 126 12.57 -2.41 44.50
N HIS A 127 12.52 -1.09 44.29
CA HIS A 127 12.63 -0.09 45.35
C HIS A 127 11.29 0.52 45.82
N ALA A 128 10.16 0.16 45.21
CA ALA A 128 8.83 0.73 45.52
C ALA A 128 7.90 -0.27 46.24
N ILE A 129 8.45 -1.21 47.01
CA ILE A 129 7.64 -2.19 47.75
C ILE A 129 6.95 -1.47 48.91
N SER A 130 5.61 -1.39 48.86
CA SER A 130 4.83 -0.85 49.98
C SER A 130 5.06 -1.70 51.24
N VAL A 131 5.05 -1.09 52.42
CA VAL A 131 5.24 -1.80 53.70
C VAL A 131 4.23 -2.95 53.87
N SER A 132 3.03 -2.82 53.29
CA SER A 132 2.03 -3.90 53.20
C SER A 132 2.46 -5.07 52.33
N SER A 133 3.11 -4.81 51.19
CA SER A 133 3.62 -5.83 50.26
C SER A 133 4.85 -6.55 50.83
N ALA A 134 5.75 -5.81 51.49
CA ALA A 134 6.88 -6.40 52.21
C ALA A 134 6.41 -7.27 53.39
N ARG A 135 5.35 -6.85 54.08
CA ARG A 135 4.75 -7.63 55.18
C ARG A 135 4.00 -8.87 54.69
N GLN A 136 3.40 -8.84 53.49
CA GLN A 136 2.88 -10.03 52.81
C GLN A 136 3.99 -10.97 52.36
N GLN A 137 5.11 -10.46 51.85
CA GLN A 137 6.28 -11.27 51.52
C GLN A 137 6.90 -11.90 52.77
N ILE A 138 7.01 -11.16 53.88
CA ILE A 138 7.52 -11.70 55.15
C ILE A 138 6.56 -12.75 55.72
N GLN A 139 5.24 -12.54 55.65
CA GLN A 139 4.26 -13.56 56.04
C GLN A 139 4.28 -14.79 55.13
N GLN A 140 4.54 -14.63 53.82
CA GLN A 140 4.77 -15.76 52.91
C GLN A 140 6.05 -16.52 53.27
N PHE A 141 7.14 -15.81 53.56
CA PHE A 141 8.40 -16.41 54.00
C PHE A 141 8.27 -17.16 55.35
N GLU A 142 7.50 -16.62 56.30
CA GLU A 142 7.22 -17.28 57.58
C GLU A 142 6.29 -18.50 57.41
N HIS A 143 5.42 -18.50 56.40
CA HIS A 143 4.59 -19.66 56.06
C HIS A 143 5.40 -20.76 55.34
N ASP A 144 6.36 -20.37 54.49
CA ASP A 144 7.26 -21.28 53.77
C ASP A 144 8.29 -21.97 54.68
N ALA A 145 8.73 -21.32 55.77
CA ALA A 145 9.64 -21.93 56.75
C ALA A 145 9.02 -23.09 57.57
N MET A 146 7.69 -23.20 57.58
CA MET A 146 6.93 -24.21 58.33
C MET A 146 6.51 -25.43 57.48
N GLY A 147 6.95 -25.51 56.21
CA GLY A 147 6.77 -26.71 55.38
C GLY A 147 5.33 -27.07 55.03
N LEU A 148 4.40 -26.10 55.04
CA LEU A 148 2.97 -26.29 54.78
C LEU A 148 2.53 -25.88 53.36
N SER A 149 3.48 -25.62 52.46
CA SER A 149 3.23 -25.19 51.08
C SER A 149 3.66 -26.28 50.10
N ASP A 150 2.69 -26.89 49.41
CA ASP A 150 2.89 -27.84 48.29
C ASP A 150 3.52 -27.18 47.03
N ASN A 151 3.94 -25.92 47.11
CA ASN A 151 4.59 -25.23 45.99
C ASN A 151 6.08 -25.59 45.91
N TRP A 152 6.38 -26.61 45.11
CA TRP A 152 7.72 -26.83 44.58
C TRP A 152 8.24 -25.52 43.96
N HIS A 153 9.29 -24.91 44.54
CA HIS A 153 9.97 -23.77 43.94
C HIS A 153 10.68 -24.23 42.66
N ILE A 154 9.94 -24.29 41.55
CA ILE A 154 10.46 -24.62 40.23
C ILE A 154 11.40 -23.49 39.80
N VAL A 155 12.71 -23.76 39.76
CA VAL A 155 13.67 -22.89 39.10
C VAL A 155 13.32 -22.87 37.62
N LYS A 156 12.75 -21.75 37.16
CA LYS A 156 12.26 -21.62 35.79
C LYS A 156 13.43 -21.52 34.81
N VAL A 157 13.37 -22.32 33.74
CA VAL A 157 14.46 -22.42 32.75
C VAL A 157 14.46 -21.27 31.74
N CYS A 158 13.32 -20.57 31.60
CA CYS A 158 13.17 -19.34 30.84
C CYS A 158 12.23 -18.35 31.55
N LYS A 159 12.21 -17.10 31.08
CA LYS A 159 11.26 -16.10 31.57
C LYS A 159 9.82 -16.51 31.19
N PRO A 160 8.86 -16.47 32.13
CA PRO A 160 7.45 -16.66 31.81
C PRO A 160 6.95 -15.62 30.79
N GLY A 161 6.09 -16.04 29.87
CA GLY A 161 5.48 -15.15 28.88
C GLY A 161 4.64 -15.93 27.86
N ALA A 162 3.64 -15.27 27.29
CA ALA A 162 2.67 -15.92 26.40
C ALA A 162 3.31 -16.48 25.12
N PHE A 163 4.29 -15.77 24.56
CA PHE A 163 5.04 -16.18 23.36
C PHE A 163 5.87 -17.45 23.54
N ASN A 164 6.08 -17.94 24.77
CA ASN A 164 6.70 -19.25 24.97
C ASN A 164 5.89 -20.38 24.30
N ILE A 165 4.59 -20.17 24.05
CA ILE A 165 3.75 -21.12 23.33
C ILE A 165 4.31 -21.46 21.94
N THR A 166 4.94 -20.52 21.24
CA THR A 166 5.40 -20.71 19.86
C THR A 166 6.47 -21.80 19.76
N ALA A 167 7.37 -21.87 20.75
CA ALA A 167 8.44 -22.87 20.78
C ALA A 167 7.97 -24.26 21.26
N ILE A 168 6.88 -24.32 22.03
CA ILE A 168 6.43 -25.56 22.68
C ILE A 168 5.21 -26.18 22.01
N TYR A 169 4.48 -25.44 21.16
CA TYR A 169 3.22 -25.87 20.57
C TYR A 169 3.34 -27.18 19.78
N LYS A 170 4.28 -27.26 18.82
CA LYS A 170 4.48 -28.47 18.00
C LYS A 170 4.79 -29.72 18.84
N PRO A 171 5.78 -29.72 19.75
CA PRO A 171 6.00 -30.84 20.68
C PRO A 171 4.78 -31.19 21.53
N LEU A 172 4.08 -30.18 22.04
CA LEU A 172 2.93 -30.37 22.91
C LEU A 172 1.75 -31.00 22.18
N ARG A 173 1.48 -30.55 20.95
CA ARG A 173 0.45 -31.12 20.07
C ARG A 173 0.71 -32.59 19.77
N SER A 174 1.95 -32.96 19.44
CA SER A 174 2.32 -34.36 19.21
C SER A 174 2.10 -35.23 20.44
N PHE A 175 2.41 -34.70 21.63
CA PHE A 175 2.15 -35.41 22.89
C PHE A 175 0.65 -35.50 23.21
N ILE A 176 -0.11 -34.44 22.95
CA ILE A 176 -1.58 -34.43 23.11
C ILE A 176 -2.22 -35.52 22.24
N GLN A 177 -1.84 -35.60 20.97
CA GLN A 177 -2.36 -36.62 20.04
C GLN A 177 -2.12 -38.04 20.54
N GLU A 178 -0.90 -38.34 21.02
CA GLU A 178 -0.57 -39.63 21.62
C GLU A 178 -1.46 -39.94 22.83
N VAL A 179 -1.69 -38.95 23.70
CA VAL A 179 -2.52 -39.14 24.91
C VAL A 179 -4.00 -39.35 24.55
N GLU A 180 -4.52 -38.61 23.57
CA GLU A 180 -5.91 -38.75 23.10
C GLU A 180 -6.15 -40.10 22.42
N GLU A 181 -5.18 -40.62 21.66
CA GLU A 181 -5.22 -41.98 21.11
C GLU A 181 -5.31 -43.04 22.21
N ILE A 182 -4.60 -42.86 23.32
CA ILE A 182 -4.62 -43.80 24.45
C ILE A 182 -5.91 -43.69 25.28
N MET A 183 -6.46 -42.49 25.44
CA MET A 183 -7.64 -42.24 26.27
C MET A 183 -8.97 -42.46 25.54
N GLU A 184 -8.96 -42.49 24.20
CA GLU A 184 -10.15 -42.50 23.33
C GLU A 184 -11.12 -41.34 23.61
N ASN A 185 -10.60 -40.23 24.13
CA ASN A 185 -11.38 -39.04 24.50
C ASN A 185 -10.50 -37.80 24.38
N THR A 186 -11.14 -36.62 24.28
CA THR A 186 -10.45 -35.33 24.25
C THR A 186 -9.64 -35.14 25.53
N SER A 187 -8.40 -34.71 25.39
CA SER A 187 -7.52 -34.45 26.52
C SER A 187 -7.88 -33.11 27.18
N GLY A 188 -7.90 -33.06 28.51
CA GLY A 188 -8.06 -31.78 29.22
C GLY A 188 -6.91 -30.82 28.91
N LEU A 189 -5.74 -31.36 28.54
CA LEU A 189 -4.60 -30.58 28.05
C LEU A 189 -4.89 -29.85 26.72
N GLN A 190 -5.59 -30.49 25.78
CA GLN A 190 -6.04 -29.85 24.54
C GLN A 190 -7.03 -28.71 24.81
N GLU A 191 -7.97 -28.91 25.73
CA GLU A 191 -8.91 -27.86 26.16
C GLU A 191 -8.17 -26.66 26.76
N PHE A 192 -7.22 -26.91 27.68
CA PHE A 192 -6.40 -25.87 28.29
C PHE A 192 -5.59 -25.06 27.25
N ILE A 193 -4.93 -25.73 26.30
CA ILE A 193 -4.16 -25.04 25.25
C ILE A 193 -5.07 -24.28 24.30
N THR A 194 -6.21 -24.85 23.95
CA THR A 194 -7.20 -24.18 23.10
C THR A 194 -7.74 -22.93 23.76
N ASP A 195 -8.09 -22.99 25.04
CA ASP A 195 -8.53 -21.85 25.83
C ASP A 195 -7.43 -20.78 25.92
N PHE A 196 -6.20 -21.17 26.27
CA PHE A 196 -5.09 -20.23 26.35
C PHE A 196 -4.80 -19.53 25.01
N VAL A 197 -4.71 -20.28 23.92
CA VAL A 197 -4.39 -19.70 22.61
C VAL A 197 -5.49 -18.76 22.16
N LYS A 198 -6.76 -19.20 22.20
CA LYS A 198 -7.90 -18.40 21.73
C LYS A 198 -8.21 -17.20 22.64
N ASN A 199 -8.13 -17.38 23.96
CA ASN A 199 -8.61 -16.39 24.92
C ASN A 199 -7.51 -15.48 25.49
N ALA A 200 -6.25 -15.89 25.47
CA ALA A 200 -5.11 -15.07 25.88
C ALA A 200 -4.22 -14.69 24.69
N PHE A 201 -3.54 -15.66 24.09
CA PHE A 201 -2.41 -15.41 23.19
C PHE A 201 -2.82 -14.60 21.95
N LEU A 202 -3.88 -14.99 21.24
CA LEU A 202 -4.32 -14.28 20.05
C LEU A 202 -4.75 -12.84 20.33
N GLY A 203 -5.35 -12.59 21.51
CA GLY A 203 -5.72 -11.23 21.93
C GLY A 203 -4.49 -10.34 22.16
N GLU A 204 -3.43 -10.89 22.75
CA GLU A 204 -2.17 -10.16 22.97
C GLU A 204 -1.45 -9.87 21.65
N VAL A 205 -1.37 -10.86 20.75
CA VAL A 205 -0.79 -10.67 19.41
C VAL A 205 -1.54 -9.58 18.64
N HIS A 206 -2.87 -9.62 18.65
CA HIS A 206 -3.70 -8.60 18.00
C HIS A 206 -3.44 -7.21 18.57
N ALA A 207 -3.41 -7.07 19.90
CA ALA A 207 -3.16 -5.79 20.55
C ALA A 207 -1.78 -5.21 20.19
N ARG A 208 -0.73 -6.05 20.19
CA ARG A 208 0.63 -5.65 19.81
C ARG A 208 0.69 -5.16 18.36
N ILE A 209 0.06 -5.88 17.44
CA ILE A 209 0.09 -5.54 16.02
C ILE A 209 -0.73 -4.29 15.73
N SER A 210 -1.92 -4.17 16.34
CA SER A 210 -2.75 -2.99 16.22
C SER A 210 -2.02 -1.73 16.72
N ASP A 211 -1.30 -1.80 17.84
CA ASP A 211 -0.49 -0.69 18.35
C ASP A 211 0.66 -0.34 17.39
N ASN A 212 1.38 -1.33 16.85
CA ASN A 212 2.43 -1.11 15.85
C ASN A 212 1.90 -0.39 14.60
N ILE A 213 0.75 -0.81 14.07
CA ILE A 213 0.12 -0.20 12.90
C ILE A 213 -0.34 1.21 13.24
N ASP A 214 -0.99 1.39 14.38
CA ASP A 214 -1.46 2.71 14.81
C ASP A 214 -0.31 3.67 14.97
N VAL A 215 0.81 3.27 15.60
CA VAL A 215 2.01 4.11 15.69
C VAL A 215 2.55 4.47 14.30
N ALA A 216 2.60 3.50 13.38
CA ALA A 216 3.12 3.71 12.03
C ALA A 216 2.22 4.57 11.13
N THR A 217 0.93 4.64 11.44
CA THR A 217 -0.09 5.31 10.61
C THR A 217 -0.72 6.54 11.27
N ARG A 218 -0.34 6.85 12.51
CA ARG A 218 -0.86 7.98 13.28
C ARG A 218 -0.20 9.28 12.85
N GLY A 219 -1.02 10.30 12.63
CA GLY A 219 -0.60 11.67 12.34
C GLY A 219 -0.84 12.10 10.90
N PHE A 220 -0.89 13.42 10.69
CA PHE A 220 -1.16 14.03 9.38
C PHE A 220 -0.10 13.68 8.32
N ASP A 221 1.13 13.38 8.75
CA ASP A 221 2.29 13.09 7.88
C ASP A 221 2.66 11.59 7.82
N ALA A 222 1.79 10.68 8.27
CA ALA A 222 2.14 9.26 8.36
C ALA A 222 2.57 8.66 6.99
N LEU A 223 1.92 9.07 5.90
CA LEU A 223 2.29 8.67 4.53
C LEU A 223 3.34 9.59 3.88
N ARG A 224 3.93 10.52 4.62
CA ARG A 224 5.07 11.33 4.14
C ARG A 224 6.41 10.78 4.61
N ASN A 225 6.40 10.05 5.72
CA ASN A 225 7.61 9.46 6.29
C ASN A 225 8.07 8.27 5.45
N VAL A 226 9.29 8.37 4.93
CA VAL A 226 9.95 7.28 4.21
C VAL A 226 11.06 6.67 5.05
N ILE A 227 11.41 5.42 4.74
CA ILE A 227 12.53 4.71 5.37
C ILE A 227 13.86 5.43 5.12
N ASP A 228 14.81 5.24 6.04
CA ASP A 228 16.15 5.77 5.90
C ASP A 228 16.98 4.97 4.88
N GLU A 229 18.10 5.56 4.44
CA GLU A 229 18.97 4.97 3.42
C GLU A 229 19.55 3.61 3.83
N LYS A 230 19.75 3.39 5.14
CA LYS A 230 20.22 2.11 5.66
C LYS A 230 19.17 1.01 5.46
N THR A 231 17.95 1.22 5.94
CA THR A 231 16.84 0.26 5.79
C THR A 231 16.53 0.02 4.32
N ARG A 232 16.59 1.05 3.48
CA ARG A 232 16.39 0.93 2.02
C ARG A 232 17.37 -0.04 1.37
N ARG A 233 18.64 -0.01 1.78
CA ARG A 233 19.68 -0.93 1.27
C ARG A 233 19.48 -2.35 1.78
N GLU A 234 19.09 -2.51 3.04
CA GLU A 234 18.79 -3.83 3.63
C GLU A 234 17.62 -4.51 2.93
N LEU A 235 16.60 -3.75 2.53
CA LEU A 235 15.46 -4.24 1.75
C LEU A 235 15.77 -4.43 0.25
N GLY A 236 16.92 -3.96 -0.25
CA GLY A 236 17.30 -4.08 -1.65
C GLY A 236 16.42 -3.31 -2.64
N VAL A 237 15.69 -2.28 -2.19
CA VAL A 237 14.71 -1.55 -3.01
C VAL A 237 15.32 -0.32 -3.71
N PRO A 238 14.91 -0.01 -4.96
CA PRO A 238 15.55 1.02 -5.78
C PRO A 238 15.21 2.45 -5.33
N ARG A 239 14.09 2.62 -4.63
CA ARG A 239 13.53 3.91 -4.18
C ARG A 239 13.01 3.80 -2.75
N PRO A 240 13.00 4.92 -2.00
CA PRO A 240 12.55 4.91 -0.61
C PRO A 240 11.06 4.58 -0.53
N LEU A 241 10.71 3.68 0.39
CA LEU A 241 9.33 3.28 0.67
C LEU A 241 8.81 4.02 1.89
N LEU A 242 7.49 4.06 2.01
CA LEU A 242 6.80 4.57 3.19
C LEU A 242 7.15 3.71 4.41
N LEU A 243 7.48 4.39 5.50
CA LEU A 243 7.74 3.73 6.78
C LEU A 243 6.52 2.91 7.23
N SER A 244 5.31 3.42 7.00
CA SER A 244 4.07 2.71 7.32
C SER A 244 3.95 1.37 6.59
N ALA A 245 4.30 1.32 5.30
CA ALA A 245 4.21 0.10 4.50
C ALA A 245 5.19 -0.97 5.01
N VAL A 246 6.42 -0.57 5.32
CA VAL A 246 7.45 -1.49 5.85
C VAL A 246 7.10 -2.00 7.24
N THR A 247 6.53 -1.16 8.11
CA THR A 247 6.09 -1.59 9.45
C THR A 247 4.92 -2.57 9.38
N VAL A 248 3.95 -2.33 8.49
CA VAL A 248 2.83 -3.25 8.26
C VAL A 248 3.33 -4.56 7.67
N ASP A 249 4.23 -4.54 6.69
CA ASP A 249 4.87 -5.73 6.13
C ASP A 249 5.61 -6.53 7.20
N SER A 250 6.39 -5.87 8.06
CA SER A 250 7.06 -6.53 9.19
C SER A 250 6.06 -7.19 10.15
N SER A 251 4.95 -6.52 10.45
CA SER A 251 3.88 -7.08 11.29
C SER A 251 3.22 -8.30 10.65
N ILE A 252 3.07 -8.29 9.32
CA ILE A 252 2.53 -9.43 8.57
C ILE A 252 3.53 -10.59 8.57
N GLN A 253 4.83 -10.33 8.39
CA GLN A 253 5.86 -11.37 8.49
C GLN A 253 5.87 -12.02 9.89
N GLU A 254 5.76 -11.23 10.96
CA GLU A 254 5.59 -11.77 12.32
C GLU A 254 4.36 -12.69 12.43
N LEU A 255 3.25 -12.34 11.78
CA LEU A 255 2.05 -13.19 11.74
C LEU A 255 2.23 -14.47 10.91
N GLN A 256 2.97 -14.38 9.80
CA GLN A 256 3.31 -15.55 8.98
C GLN A 256 4.16 -16.54 9.77
N GLU A 257 5.16 -16.06 10.51
CA GLU A 257 5.95 -16.90 11.42
C GLU A 257 5.07 -17.59 12.46
N LEU A 258 4.14 -16.86 13.08
CA LEU A 258 3.18 -17.42 14.05
C LEU A 258 2.24 -18.46 13.43
N MET A 259 1.86 -18.32 12.15
CA MET A 259 1.11 -19.36 11.42
C MET A 259 1.91 -20.66 11.35
N HIS A 260 3.22 -20.58 11.09
CA HIS A 260 4.09 -21.75 11.05
C HIS A 260 4.35 -22.36 12.44
N ASP A 261 4.41 -21.54 13.49
CA ASP A 261 4.60 -22.02 14.86
C ASP A 261 3.35 -22.71 15.41
N LEU A 262 2.16 -22.17 15.10
CA LEU A 262 0.84 -22.65 15.55
C LEU A 262 -0.08 -23.01 14.36
N PRO A 263 0.21 -24.10 13.62
CA PRO A 263 -0.47 -24.43 12.36
C PRO A 263 -1.99 -24.62 12.49
N ASP A 264 -2.50 -25.17 13.61
CA ASP A 264 -3.95 -25.35 13.80
C ASP A 264 -4.73 -24.02 13.90
N TYR A 265 -4.01 -22.93 14.15
CA TYR A 265 -4.57 -21.58 14.28
C TYR A 265 -4.23 -20.70 13.06
N ALA A 266 -3.65 -21.27 12.00
CA ALA A 266 -3.22 -20.54 10.80
C ALA A 266 -4.35 -19.68 10.20
N ASP A 267 -5.59 -20.18 10.17
CA ASP A 267 -6.75 -19.42 9.68
C ASP A 267 -7.04 -18.17 10.54
N GLN A 268 -6.87 -18.26 11.87
CA GLN A 268 -7.09 -17.14 12.78
C GLN A 268 -6.03 -16.05 12.60
N PHE A 269 -4.76 -16.43 12.42
CA PHE A 269 -3.70 -15.48 12.06
C PHE A 269 -3.93 -14.87 10.69
N LEU A 270 -4.37 -15.64 9.71
CA LEU A 270 -4.68 -15.11 8.38
C LEU A 270 -5.86 -14.12 8.43
N ASN A 271 -6.90 -14.41 9.21
CA ASN A 271 -7.99 -13.46 9.44
C ASN A 271 -7.48 -12.16 10.09
N MET A 272 -6.51 -12.25 11.01
CA MET A 272 -5.86 -11.08 11.59
C MET A 272 -5.02 -10.31 10.56
N ILE A 273 -4.27 -11.00 9.69
CA ILE A 273 -3.58 -10.38 8.54
C ILE A 273 -4.60 -9.62 7.67
N CYS A 274 -5.73 -10.23 7.31
CA CYS A 274 -6.77 -9.58 6.53
C CYS A 274 -7.35 -8.33 7.21
N ASN A 275 -7.52 -8.34 8.53
CA ASN A 275 -8.00 -7.17 9.27
C ASN A 275 -6.96 -6.03 9.28
N VAL A 276 -5.70 -6.37 9.54
CA VAL A 276 -4.56 -5.45 9.47
C VAL A 276 -4.46 -4.79 8.10
N LEU A 277 -4.56 -5.58 7.04
CA LEU A 277 -4.54 -5.11 5.67
C LEU A 277 -5.73 -4.21 5.35
N ARG A 278 -6.93 -4.53 5.84
CA ARG A 278 -8.12 -3.70 5.66
C ARG A 278 -7.95 -2.33 6.31
N ASP A 279 -7.48 -2.30 7.56
CA ASP A 279 -7.23 -1.06 8.29
C ASP A 279 -6.17 -0.20 7.58
N TYR A 280 -5.09 -0.84 7.11
CA TYR A 280 -4.03 -0.13 6.38
C TYR A 280 -4.52 0.42 5.03
N ARG A 281 -5.30 -0.38 4.29
CA ARG A 281 -5.93 0.04 3.03
C ARG A 281 -6.83 1.25 3.23
N ASP A 282 -7.65 1.25 4.28
CA ASP A 282 -8.58 2.35 4.56
C ASP A 282 -7.82 3.63 4.93
N LYS A 283 -6.73 3.50 5.69
CA LYS A 283 -5.80 4.61 6.01
C LYS A 283 -5.12 5.17 4.75
N CYS A 284 -4.64 4.31 3.84
CA CYS A 284 -4.06 4.73 2.56
C CYS A 284 -5.08 5.46 1.66
N ASN A 285 -6.30 4.92 1.56
CA ASN A 285 -7.38 5.56 0.79
C ASN A 285 -7.79 6.90 1.39
N SER A 286 -7.84 7.01 2.73
CA SER A 286 -8.16 8.27 3.39
C SER A 286 -7.12 9.34 3.06
N ALA A 287 -5.84 9.03 3.21
CA ALA A 287 -4.78 9.98 2.91
C ALA A 287 -4.68 10.35 1.42
N TYR A 288 -4.90 9.40 0.51
CA TYR A 288 -5.05 9.71 -0.91
C TYR A 288 -6.19 10.70 -1.13
N ARG A 289 -7.37 10.44 -0.52
CA ARG A 289 -8.54 11.31 -0.60
C ARG A 289 -8.25 12.72 -0.07
N ASP A 290 -7.54 12.83 1.04
CA ASP A 290 -7.19 14.12 1.66
C ASP A 290 -6.26 14.97 0.77
N ILE A 291 -5.47 14.34 -0.10
CA ILE A 291 -4.65 15.03 -1.11
C ILE A 291 -5.51 15.53 -2.28
N VAL A 292 -6.44 14.70 -2.77
CA VAL A 292 -7.21 15.00 -3.99
C VAL A 292 -8.53 15.74 -3.76
N GLN A 293 -8.98 15.86 -2.50
CA GLN A 293 -10.20 16.55 -2.09
C GLN A 293 -9.89 17.59 -1.01
N HIS A 294 -10.06 18.86 -1.36
CA HIS A 294 -9.92 19.96 -0.39
C HIS A 294 -11.21 20.14 0.43
N GLY A 295 -11.48 19.21 1.35
CA GLY A 295 -12.45 19.34 2.44
C GLY A 295 -13.96 19.33 2.10
N SER A 296 -14.36 19.52 0.84
CA SER A 296 -15.75 19.37 0.38
C SER A 296 -15.84 18.40 -0.80
N ASP A 297 -16.84 17.51 -0.79
CA ASP A 297 -17.04 16.47 -1.83
C ASP A 297 -17.16 17.01 -3.27
N GLU A 298 -17.57 18.28 -3.43
CA GLU A 298 -17.76 18.93 -4.73
C GLU A 298 -16.47 19.43 -5.38
N LYS A 299 -15.36 19.58 -4.63
CA LYS A 299 -14.12 20.19 -5.13
C LYS A 299 -12.99 19.17 -5.14
N ARG A 300 -12.90 18.45 -6.27
CA ARG A 300 -11.85 17.47 -6.58
C ARG A 300 -10.88 18.05 -7.57
N VAL A 301 -9.61 17.67 -7.45
CA VAL A 301 -8.63 17.95 -8.49
C VAL A 301 -8.97 17.20 -9.78
N ILE A 302 -8.76 17.84 -10.93
CA ILE A 302 -9.17 17.31 -12.25
C ILE A 302 -8.50 15.96 -12.53
N SER A 303 -7.21 15.84 -12.23
CA SER A 303 -6.44 14.62 -12.42
C SER A 303 -7.05 13.42 -11.68
N ALA A 304 -7.60 13.63 -10.49
CA ALA A 304 -8.20 12.57 -9.68
C ALA A 304 -9.57 12.14 -10.20
N LEU A 305 -10.32 13.05 -10.84
CA LEU A 305 -11.54 12.72 -11.55
C LEU A 305 -11.22 11.83 -12.76
N TRP A 306 -10.23 12.23 -13.56
CA TRP A 306 -9.82 11.50 -14.75
C TRP A 306 -9.15 10.15 -14.45
N ALA A 307 -8.35 10.05 -13.38
CA ALA A 307 -7.76 8.80 -12.94
C ALA A 307 -8.80 7.79 -12.40
N LYS A 308 -10.05 8.23 -12.14
CA LYS A 308 -11.18 7.40 -11.76
C LYS A 308 -12.23 7.26 -12.88
N ASP A 309 -12.08 8.00 -13.96
CA ASP A 309 -12.93 7.86 -15.14
C ASP A 309 -12.55 6.56 -15.85
N ASP A 310 -13.51 5.66 -16.01
CA ASP A 310 -13.26 4.31 -16.55
C ASP A 310 -12.75 4.37 -18.00
N ASP A 311 -13.25 5.30 -18.82
CA ASP A 311 -12.87 5.41 -20.22
C ASP A 311 -11.47 5.98 -20.38
N ILE A 312 -11.15 7.08 -19.67
CA ILE A 312 -9.81 7.68 -19.66
C ILE A 312 -8.79 6.71 -19.06
N SER A 313 -9.11 6.12 -17.91
CA SER A 313 -8.21 5.18 -17.23
C SER A 313 -7.94 3.95 -18.09
N ARG A 314 -8.97 3.37 -18.70
CA ARG A 314 -8.81 2.24 -19.62
C ARG A 314 -8.00 2.62 -20.86
N PHE A 315 -8.22 3.82 -21.41
CA PHE A 315 -7.44 4.32 -22.53
C PHE A 315 -5.95 4.44 -22.18
N LEU A 316 -5.60 5.12 -21.09
CA LEU A 316 -4.21 5.30 -20.65
C LEU A 316 -3.53 3.96 -20.35
N ARG A 317 -4.24 3.05 -19.68
CA ARG A 317 -3.75 1.70 -19.37
C ARG A 317 -3.58 0.82 -20.62
N SER A 318 -4.29 1.13 -21.71
CA SER A 318 -4.15 0.43 -22.98
C SER A 318 -2.89 0.83 -23.76
N LEU A 319 -2.22 1.92 -23.39
CA LEU A 319 -1.06 2.42 -24.11
C LEU A 319 0.17 1.51 -23.93
N PRO A 320 1.03 1.35 -24.95
CA PRO A 320 2.27 0.56 -24.84
C PRO A 320 3.20 1.09 -23.74
N SER A 321 3.20 2.41 -23.52
CA SER A 321 3.96 3.06 -22.45
C SER A 321 3.57 2.51 -21.07
N TRP A 322 2.28 2.32 -20.80
CA TRP A 322 1.78 1.70 -19.56
C TRP A 322 2.18 0.23 -19.46
N HIS A 323 1.97 -0.55 -20.53
CA HIS A 323 2.32 -1.97 -20.54
C HIS A 323 3.81 -2.22 -20.29
N SER A 324 4.69 -1.29 -20.69
CA SER A 324 6.13 -1.38 -20.47
C SER A 324 6.54 -1.22 -18.99
N LEU A 325 5.64 -0.73 -18.14
CA LEU A 325 5.87 -0.56 -16.70
C LEU A 325 5.62 -1.84 -15.90
N GLN A 326 4.83 -2.76 -16.44
CA GLN A 326 4.42 -3.96 -15.73
C GLN A 326 5.60 -4.94 -15.56
N PRO A 327 5.82 -5.50 -14.36
CA PRO A 327 6.90 -6.46 -14.11
C PRO A 327 6.66 -7.76 -14.88
N ARG A 328 7.29 -7.92 -16.05
CA ARG A 328 7.27 -9.17 -16.81
C ARG A 328 8.44 -10.07 -16.42
N HIS A 329 8.12 -11.23 -15.86
CA HIS A 329 9.07 -12.33 -15.67
C HIS A 329 9.62 -12.80 -17.03
N GLY A 330 10.90 -12.50 -17.30
CA GLY A 330 11.70 -13.27 -18.27
C GLY A 330 11.53 -12.99 -19.77
N LYS A 331 10.80 -11.95 -20.18
CA LYS A 331 10.88 -11.44 -21.57
C LYS A 331 10.97 -9.93 -21.52
N GLU A 332 12.20 -9.41 -21.59
CA GLU A 332 12.43 -8.05 -22.06
C GLU A 332 11.66 -7.91 -23.37
N LEU A 333 10.60 -7.10 -23.33
CA LEU A 333 9.96 -6.69 -24.55
C LEU A 333 11.00 -5.83 -25.26
N ASP A 334 11.58 -6.39 -26.30
CA ASP A 334 12.43 -5.71 -27.25
C ASP A 334 11.80 -4.33 -27.52
N ARG A 335 12.59 -3.27 -27.43
CA ARG A 335 12.18 -1.85 -27.48
C ARG A 335 11.57 -1.44 -28.85
N THR A 336 11.14 -2.42 -29.63
CA THR A 336 10.97 -2.46 -31.08
C THR A 336 9.52 -2.65 -31.52
N ILE A 337 8.54 -2.64 -30.60
CA ILE A 337 7.14 -2.99 -30.94
C ILE A 337 6.28 -1.78 -31.36
N CYS A 338 6.74 -0.55 -31.13
CA CYS A 338 5.99 0.63 -31.55
C CYS A 338 6.87 1.53 -32.42
N SER A 339 6.43 1.81 -33.65
CA SER A 339 7.14 2.77 -34.51
C SER A 339 7.04 4.19 -33.92
N GLU A 340 7.97 5.08 -34.29
CA GLU A 340 7.90 6.49 -33.86
C GLU A 340 6.57 7.14 -34.29
N ASP A 341 6.02 6.73 -35.44
CA ASP A 341 4.74 7.19 -35.96
C ASP A 341 3.55 6.71 -35.13
N GLU A 342 3.58 5.46 -34.65
CA GLU A 342 2.55 4.94 -33.74
C GLU A 342 2.59 5.63 -32.38
N ILE A 343 3.79 5.87 -31.82
CA ILE A 343 3.95 6.63 -30.58
C ILE A 343 3.39 8.04 -30.74
N ARG A 344 3.69 8.71 -31.87
CA ARG A 344 3.16 10.03 -32.20
C ARG A 344 1.63 10.01 -32.35
N ALA A 345 1.07 9.00 -33.00
CA ALA A 345 -0.38 8.85 -33.15
C ALA A 345 -1.08 8.67 -31.80
N LEU A 346 -0.48 7.92 -30.87
CA LEU A 346 -1.00 7.73 -29.51
C LEU A 346 -0.94 9.02 -28.68
N ASN A 347 0.20 9.73 -28.72
CA ASN A 347 0.35 11.05 -28.09
C ASN A 347 -0.68 12.04 -28.65
N SER A 348 -0.94 11.97 -29.96
CA SER A 348 -2.00 12.76 -30.60
C SER A 348 -3.38 12.44 -30.06
N LYS A 349 -3.71 11.16 -29.91
CA LYS A 349 -5.02 10.74 -29.40
C LYS A 349 -5.21 11.20 -27.95
N GLU A 350 -4.18 11.05 -27.13
CA GLU A 350 -4.19 11.55 -25.75
C GLU A 350 -4.40 13.08 -25.72
N ALA A 351 -3.58 13.85 -26.44
CA ALA A 351 -3.68 15.30 -26.46
C ALA A 351 -5.05 15.79 -26.95
N VAL A 352 -5.64 15.14 -27.96
CA VAL A 352 -6.98 15.48 -28.46
C VAL A 352 -8.04 15.29 -27.38
N ILE A 353 -8.01 14.18 -26.65
CA ILE A 353 -8.95 13.92 -25.55
C ILE A 353 -8.84 15.04 -24.51
N LEU A 354 -7.63 15.30 -24.00
CA LEU A 354 -7.40 16.28 -22.95
C LEU A 354 -7.76 17.72 -23.39
N ILE A 355 -7.39 18.12 -24.60
CA ILE A 355 -7.72 19.44 -25.17
C ILE A 355 -9.23 19.58 -25.33
N SER A 356 -9.92 18.56 -25.84
CA SER A 356 -11.38 18.61 -26.01
C SER A 356 -12.14 18.74 -24.69
N THR A 357 -11.57 18.26 -23.59
CA THR A 357 -12.19 18.36 -22.26
C THR A 357 -11.84 19.67 -21.55
N LEU A 358 -10.58 20.13 -21.61
CA LEU A 358 -10.12 21.29 -20.82
C LEU A 358 -10.09 22.63 -21.56
N SER A 359 -10.11 22.62 -22.89
CA SER A 359 -9.98 23.84 -23.70
C SER A 359 -11.31 24.32 -24.30
N THR A 360 -12.43 23.65 -24.01
CA THR A 360 -13.73 23.96 -24.63
C THR A 360 -14.47 25.10 -23.95
N ASP A 361 -14.27 25.31 -22.64
CA ASP A 361 -14.91 26.39 -21.90
C ASP A 361 -14.12 27.71 -21.95
N GLU A 362 -14.83 28.85 -21.93
CA GLU A 362 -14.20 30.17 -21.79
C GLU A 362 -13.48 30.33 -20.44
N SER A 363 -13.85 29.53 -19.43
CA SER A 363 -13.25 29.53 -18.10
C SER A 363 -11.80 29.05 -18.11
N LEU A 364 -11.05 29.48 -17.09
CA LEU A 364 -9.71 29.00 -16.79
C LEU A 364 -9.82 27.98 -15.66
N ILE A 365 -8.87 27.04 -15.61
CA ILE A 365 -8.79 26.04 -14.54
C ILE A 365 -8.56 26.77 -13.21
N PRO A 366 -9.43 26.61 -12.20
CA PRO A 366 -9.23 27.17 -10.88
C PRO A 366 -8.04 26.54 -10.16
N GLN A 367 -7.33 27.31 -9.33
CA GLN A 367 -6.18 26.81 -8.57
C GLN A 367 -6.58 25.68 -7.59
N GLN A 368 -7.84 25.65 -7.13
CA GLN A 368 -8.33 24.62 -6.22
C GLN A 368 -8.57 23.25 -6.89
N GLU A 369 -8.51 23.19 -8.22
CA GLU A 369 -8.71 21.97 -9.01
C GLU A 369 -7.39 21.33 -9.45
N ILE A 370 -6.26 21.83 -8.94
CA ILE A 370 -4.90 21.30 -9.15
C ILE A 370 -4.17 21.13 -7.82
N ILE A 371 -3.24 20.18 -7.78
CA ILE A 371 -2.33 19.94 -6.66
C ILE A 371 -1.19 20.94 -6.77
N THR A 372 -1.21 21.98 -5.94
CA THR A 372 -0.20 23.06 -5.95
C THR A 372 1.01 22.77 -5.06
N ASP A 373 0.86 21.88 -4.08
CA ASP A 373 1.94 21.50 -3.17
C ASP A 373 2.69 20.28 -3.73
N VAL A 374 3.90 20.51 -4.24
CA VAL A 374 4.74 19.44 -4.80
C VAL A 374 5.09 18.38 -3.74
N THR A 375 5.05 18.70 -2.45
CA THR A 375 5.24 17.68 -1.40
C THR A 375 4.07 16.68 -1.34
N GLN A 376 2.85 17.09 -1.71
CA GLN A 376 1.73 16.17 -1.86
C GLN A 376 1.94 15.24 -3.06
N MET A 377 2.47 15.76 -4.18
CA MET A 377 2.82 14.91 -5.34
C MET A 377 3.92 13.90 -5.00
N ARG A 378 4.95 14.32 -4.23
CA ARG A 378 5.94 13.41 -3.66
C ARG A 378 5.30 12.32 -2.78
N THR A 379 4.32 12.71 -1.97
CA THR A 379 3.57 11.78 -1.11
C THR A 379 2.87 10.71 -1.96
N VAL A 380 2.14 11.12 -3.00
CA VAL A 380 1.48 10.20 -3.94
C VAL A 380 2.50 9.28 -4.65
N ALA A 381 3.64 9.81 -5.06
CA ALA A 381 4.71 9.02 -5.66
C ALA A 381 5.25 7.94 -4.71
N ASN A 382 5.48 8.30 -3.44
CA ASN A 382 5.94 7.35 -2.43
C ASN A 382 4.86 6.31 -2.10
N VAL A 383 3.58 6.71 -2.05
CA VAL A 383 2.44 5.78 -1.89
C VAL A 383 2.43 4.77 -3.03
N HIS A 384 2.57 5.23 -4.27
CA HIS A 384 2.63 4.36 -5.45
C HIS A 384 3.74 3.30 -5.34
N GLU A 385 5.00 3.71 -5.12
CA GLU A 385 6.13 2.76 -5.03
C GLU A 385 5.97 1.79 -3.86
N SER A 386 5.45 2.28 -2.73
CA SER A 386 5.29 1.47 -1.52
C SER A 386 4.18 0.45 -1.64
N LEU A 387 3.04 0.83 -2.22
CA LEU A 387 1.91 -0.07 -2.39
C LEU A 387 2.15 -1.10 -3.49
N GLU A 388 2.86 -0.74 -4.56
CA GLU A 388 3.28 -1.72 -5.58
C GLU A 388 4.24 -2.76 -4.97
N TRP A 389 5.27 -2.32 -4.25
CA TRP A 389 6.20 -3.21 -3.55
C TRP A 389 5.46 -4.12 -2.55
N PHE A 390 4.60 -3.53 -1.73
CA PHE A 390 3.86 -4.23 -0.68
C PHE A 390 2.89 -5.26 -1.27
N ALA A 391 2.13 -4.87 -2.30
CA ALA A 391 1.20 -5.77 -2.96
C ALA A 391 1.88 -6.98 -3.60
N ASN A 392 3.06 -6.80 -4.22
CA ASN A 392 3.81 -7.92 -4.79
C ASN A 392 4.22 -8.95 -3.73
N ARG A 393 4.67 -8.50 -2.55
CA ARG A 393 5.00 -9.39 -1.43
C ARG A 393 3.79 -10.14 -0.88
N LEU A 394 2.65 -9.46 -0.80
CA LEU A 394 1.41 -10.10 -0.38
C LEU A 394 0.88 -11.10 -1.42
N ASP A 395 1.13 -10.86 -2.70
CA ASP A 395 0.80 -11.79 -3.79
C ASP A 395 1.65 -13.07 -3.68
N GLU A 396 2.98 -12.92 -3.52
CA GLU A 396 3.90 -14.04 -3.26
C GLU A 396 3.47 -14.83 -2.03
N PHE A 397 3.06 -14.14 -0.95
CA PHE A 397 2.50 -14.79 0.23
C PHE A 397 1.20 -15.53 -0.09
N ALA A 398 0.24 -14.90 -0.77
CA ALA A 398 -1.03 -15.52 -1.12
C ALA A 398 -0.86 -16.75 -2.03
N GLU A 399 0.15 -16.76 -2.91
CA GLU A 399 0.52 -17.89 -3.76
C GLU A 399 1.15 -19.04 -2.97
N SER A 400 1.87 -18.75 -1.88
CA SER A 400 2.45 -19.77 -0.99
C SER A 400 1.40 -20.56 -0.19
N LEU A 401 0.17 -20.04 -0.06
CA LEU A 401 -0.90 -20.66 0.72
C LEU A 401 -1.70 -21.69 -0.09
N THR A 402 -1.88 -22.89 0.46
CA THR A 402 -2.69 -23.96 -0.17
C THR A 402 -4.16 -23.87 0.25
N SER A 403 -5.08 -23.81 -0.72
CA SER A 403 -6.53 -23.79 -0.50
C SER A 403 -7.11 -25.18 -0.21
N GLN A 404 -8.16 -25.27 0.62
CA GLN A 404 -8.83 -26.55 0.94
C GLN A 404 -9.45 -27.27 -0.26
N ASN A 405 -9.75 -26.54 -1.35
CA ASN A 405 -10.38 -27.08 -2.56
C ASN A 405 -9.39 -27.39 -3.69
N SER A 406 -8.07 -27.36 -3.44
CA SER A 406 -7.07 -27.67 -4.47
C SER A 406 -7.14 -29.17 -4.85
N LEU A 407 -7.58 -29.45 -6.08
CA LEU A 407 -7.76 -30.79 -6.65
C LEU A 407 -6.42 -31.48 -7.05
N VAL A 408 -5.28 -30.98 -6.60
CA VAL A 408 -3.97 -31.56 -6.95
C VAL A 408 -3.82 -32.89 -6.20
N PRO A 409 -3.68 -34.04 -6.90
CA PRO A 409 -3.38 -35.31 -6.25
C PRO A 409 -2.03 -35.19 -5.53
N PRO A 410 -1.85 -35.80 -4.34
CA PRO A 410 -0.59 -35.75 -3.63
C PRO A 410 0.45 -36.59 -4.41
N HIS A 411 1.13 -35.97 -5.37
CA HIS A 411 2.33 -36.52 -5.97
C HIS A 411 3.53 -36.06 -5.14
N ASP A 412 4.07 -36.95 -4.32
CA ASP A 412 5.43 -37.01 -3.76
C ASP A 412 6.16 -35.71 -3.32
N GLU A 413 5.45 -34.62 -3.05
CA GLU A 413 6.03 -33.39 -2.55
C GLU A 413 5.93 -33.29 -1.02
N LEU A 414 7.00 -32.76 -0.44
CA LEU A 414 7.27 -32.59 0.99
C LEU A 414 6.01 -32.20 1.78
N PRO A 415 5.82 -32.70 3.02
CA PRO A 415 4.65 -32.36 3.82
C PRO A 415 4.52 -30.84 3.97
N THR A 416 3.52 -30.24 3.35
CA THR A 416 3.19 -28.83 3.54
C THR A 416 2.89 -28.62 5.03
N GLU A 417 3.72 -27.82 5.72
CA GLU A 417 3.65 -27.68 7.18
C GLU A 417 2.36 -27.01 7.69
N LEU A 418 1.59 -26.35 6.81
CA LEU A 418 0.37 -25.64 7.14
C LEU A 418 -0.87 -26.43 6.70
N PRO A 419 -1.91 -26.53 7.55
CA PRO A 419 -3.17 -27.14 7.17
C PRO A 419 -3.87 -26.31 6.09
N PRO A 420 -4.77 -26.91 5.30
CA PRO A 420 -5.49 -26.20 4.25
C PRO A 420 -6.31 -25.04 4.83
N ILE A 421 -6.17 -23.85 4.25
CA ILE A 421 -6.76 -22.60 4.75
C ILE A 421 -8.12 -22.34 4.11
N SER A 422 -9.04 -21.71 4.86
CA SER A 422 -10.36 -21.29 4.36
C SER A 422 -10.26 -20.53 3.04
N GLU A 423 -10.96 -21.03 2.02
CA GLU A 423 -11.03 -20.40 0.70
C GLU A 423 -11.59 -18.97 0.78
N LYS A 424 -12.55 -18.73 1.68
CA LYS A 424 -13.12 -17.39 1.90
C LYS A 424 -12.07 -16.40 2.40
N THR A 425 -11.23 -16.83 3.35
CA THR A 425 -10.17 -15.98 3.90
C THR A 425 -9.06 -15.75 2.88
N LEU A 426 -8.70 -16.77 2.11
CA LEU A 426 -7.74 -16.62 1.00
C LEU A 426 -8.27 -15.68 -0.09
N GLN A 427 -9.55 -15.77 -0.45
CA GLN A 427 -10.16 -14.85 -1.41
C GLN A 427 -10.21 -13.41 -0.86
N SER A 428 -10.47 -13.24 0.44
CA SER A 428 -10.39 -11.93 1.09
C SER A 428 -8.97 -11.36 1.02
N LEU A 429 -7.93 -12.17 1.25
CA LEU A 429 -6.54 -11.74 1.09
C LEU A 429 -6.28 -11.29 -0.35
N LYS A 430 -6.62 -12.11 -1.35
CA LYS A 430 -6.42 -11.77 -2.77
C LYS A 430 -7.16 -10.50 -3.19
N SER A 431 -8.38 -10.28 -2.68
CA SER A 431 -9.11 -9.03 -2.91
C SER A 431 -8.38 -7.83 -2.31
N LEU A 432 -7.85 -7.94 -1.10
CA LEU A 432 -7.08 -6.86 -0.47
C LEU A 432 -5.78 -6.57 -1.22
N VAL A 433 -5.09 -7.60 -1.73
CA VAL A 433 -3.92 -7.42 -2.60
C VAL A 433 -4.30 -6.63 -3.85
N GLN A 434 -5.43 -6.95 -4.48
CA GLN A 434 -5.92 -6.21 -5.65
C GLN A 434 -6.23 -4.75 -5.30
N ASP A 435 -6.87 -4.48 -4.15
CA ASP A 435 -7.15 -3.11 -3.71
C ASP A 435 -5.87 -2.25 -3.60
N PHE A 436 -4.76 -2.83 -3.13
CA PHE A 436 -3.46 -2.13 -3.07
C PHE A 436 -2.84 -1.90 -4.45
N LYS A 437 -2.92 -2.90 -5.36
CA LYS A 437 -2.48 -2.75 -6.76
C LYS A 437 -3.26 -1.63 -7.46
N ASP A 438 -4.57 -1.64 -7.33
CA ASP A 438 -5.45 -0.63 -7.93
C ASP A 438 -5.13 0.77 -7.42
N LEU A 439 -4.98 0.94 -6.10
CA LEU A 439 -4.62 2.24 -5.52
C LEU A 439 -3.22 2.71 -5.97
N ALA A 440 -2.24 1.80 -6.06
CA ALA A 440 -0.92 2.12 -6.56
C ALA A 440 -0.99 2.65 -8.00
N GLU A 441 -1.73 1.98 -8.88
CA GLU A 441 -1.88 2.39 -10.28
C GLU A 441 -2.67 3.69 -10.43
N ILE A 442 -3.72 3.91 -9.63
CA ILE A 442 -4.45 5.19 -9.57
C ILE A 442 -3.49 6.33 -9.20
N CYS A 443 -2.61 6.12 -8.22
CA CYS A 443 -1.62 7.13 -7.84
C CYS A 443 -0.67 7.48 -9.00
N LEU A 444 -0.24 6.50 -9.79
CA LEU A 444 0.62 6.75 -10.94
C LEU A 444 -0.11 7.49 -12.08
N LEU A 445 -1.36 7.11 -12.36
CA LEU A 445 -2.21 7.80 -13.33
C LEU A 445 -2.49 9.24 -12.90
N LEU A 446 -2.77 9.45 -11.61
CA LEU A 446 -2.95 10.79 -11.03
C LEU A 446 -1.75 11.67 -11.34
N LEU A 447 -0.54 11.22 -11.04
CA LEU A 447 0.69 12.02 -11.27
C LEU A 447 0.89 12.35 -12.75
N HIS A 448 0.68 11.36 -13.62
CA HIS A 448 0.79 11.54 -15.07
C HIS A 448 -0.20 12.58 -15.59
N LEU A 449 -1.45 12.54 -15.12
CA LEU A 449 -2.50 13.49 -15.49
C LEU A 449 -2.29 14.86 -14.85
N GLU A 450 -1.83 14.91 -13.61
CA GLU A 450 -1.59 16.16 -12.88
C GLU A 450 -0.59 17.04 -13.63
N VAL A 451 0.56 16.51 -14.03
CA VAL A 451 1.57 17.25 -14.83
C VAL A 451 0.96 17.84 -16.11
N ARG A 452 0.02 17.12 -16.75
CA ARG A 452 -0.69 17.58 -17.95
C ARG A 452 -1.69 18.69 -17.65
N VAL A 453 -2.46 18.55 -16.56
CA VAL A 453 -3.41 19.57 -16.11
C VAL A 453 -2.68 20.87 -15.77
N HIS A 454 -1.50 20.80 -15.15
CA HIS A 454 -0.66 21.99 -14.90
C HIS A 454 -0.23 22.69 -16.19
N CYS A 455 0.06 21.95 -17.27
CA CYS A 455 0.31 22.55 -18.58
C CYS A 455 -0.90 23.36 -19.06
N PHE A 456 -2.13 22.84 -18.95
CA PHE A 456 -3.34 23.61 -19.29
C PHE A 456 -3.53 24.81 -18.36
N TYR A 457 -3.35 24.63 -17.05
CA TYR A 457 -3.53 25.68 -16.04
C TYR A 457 -2.68 26.92 -16.33
N TYR A 458 -1.41 26.72 -16.70
CA TYR A 458 -0.51 27.83 -17.01
C TYR A 458 -0.57 28.31 -18.46
N LEU A 459 -0.80 27.43 -19.45
CA LEU A 459 -0.74 27.81 -20.88
C LEU A 459 -2.05 28.41 -21.42
N LEU A 460 -3.22 28.02 -20.92
CA LEU A 460 -4.48 28.64 -21.36
C LEU A 460 -4.52 30.16 -21.08
N PRO A 461 -4.08 30.66 -19.90
CA PRO A 461 -3.90 32.09 -19.66
C PRO A 461 -2.93 32.76 -20.63
N VAL A 462 -1.86 32.09 -21.05
CA VAL A 462 -0.86 32.63 -22.00
C VAL A 462 -1.49 33.01 -23.33
N ALA A 463 -2.55 32.33 -23.77
CA ALA A 463 -3.29 32.70 -24.97
C ALA A 463 -4.50 33.62 -24.68
N LYS A 464 -5.24 33.37 -23.60
CA LYS A 464 -6.49 34.09 -23.30
C LYS A 464 -6.26 35.49 -22.71
N GLN A 465 -5.17 35.72 -21.97
CA GLN A 465 -4.96 36.93 -21.15
C GLN A 465 -3.76 37.78 -21.60
N SER A 466 -2.75 37.20 -22.23
CA SER A 466 -1.53 37.91 -22.63
C SER A 466 -1.74 38.83 -23.83
N ASN A 467 -0.99 39.94 -23.87
CA ASN A 467 -1.04 40.88 -24.99
C ASN A 467 0.00 40.56 -26.06
N TYR A 468 -0.45 40.16 -27.25
CA TYR A 468 0.39 39.88 -28.42
C TYR A 468 0.33 40.97 -29.50
N ALA A 469 -0.39 42.06 -29.25
CA ALA A 469 -0.46 43.22 -30.13
C ALA A 469 0.15 44.49 -29.48
N GLY A 470 0.91 44.31 -28.40
CA GLY A 470 1.54 45.39 -27.63
C GLY A 470 2.78 46.01 -28.30
N PRO A 471 3.29 47.14 -27.74
CA PRO A 471 4.53 47.77 -28.16
C PRO A 471 5.79 46.93 -27.80
N ILE A 472 6.94 47.35 -28.33
CA ILE A 472 8.21 46.61 -28.45
C ILE A 472 8.84 46.18 -27.11
N ASP A 473 8.46 46.76 -25.97
CA ASP A 473 9.29 46.78 -24.76
C ASP A 473 9.27 45.50 -23.90
N ASP A 474 8.47 44.49 -24.23
CA ASP A 474 8.46 43.22 -23.49
C ASP A 474 9.37 42.20 -24.17
N LEU A 475 10.61 42.08 -23.68
CA LEU A 475 11.61 41.13 -24.18
C LEU A 475 11.57 39.76 -23.48
N ASP A 476 10.79 39.65 -22.41
CA ASP A 476 10.75 38.45 -21.59
C ASP A 476 9.67 37.45 -22.08
N PRO A 477 9.79 36.16 -21.70
CA PRO A 477 8.69 35.22 -21.80
C PRO A 477 7.51 35.61 -20.91
N ASP A 478 6.32 35.12 -21.22
CA ASP A 478 5.14 35.35 -20.40
C ASP A 478 5.32 34.84 -18.96
N SER A 479 4.79 35.58 -17.99
CA SER A 479 4.92 35.22 -16.56
C SER A 479 4.36 33.84 -16.24
N ASN A 480 3.31 33.38 -16.92
CA ASN A 480 2.75 32.04 -16.71
C ASN A 480 3.64 30.94 -17.32
N VAL A 481 4.39 31.24 -18.38
CA VAL A 481 5.42 30.33 -18.91
C VAL A 481 6.55 30.15 -17.90
N LEU A 482 7.01 31.24 -17.29
CA LEU A 482 8.06 31.17 -16.26
C LEU A 482 7.58 30.41 -15.02
N LYS A 483 6.32 30.58 -14.62
CA LYS A 483 5.70 29.81 -13.53
C LYS A 483 5.61 28.33 -13.87
N LEU A 484 5.12 27.98 -15.07
CA LEU A 484 5.07 26.58 -15.54
C LEU A 484 6.45 25.93 -15.49
N ASN A 485 7.49 26.58 -16.03
CA ASN A 485 8.83 26.03 -16.01
C ASN A 485 9.35 25.78 -14.59
N LYS A 486 9.10 26.72 -13.66
CA LYS A 486 9.48 26.55 -12.26
C LYS A 486 8.73 25.39 -11.61
N ASP A 487 7.45 25.27 -11.91
CA ASP A 487 6.56 24.26 -11.37
C ASP A 487 6.92 22.86 -11.86
N LEU A 488 7.12 22.69 -13.18
CA LEU A 488 7.60 21.45 -13.79
C LEU A 488 8.98 21.03 -13.26
N SER A 489 9.89 21.98 -13.06
CA SER A 489 11.22 21.70 -12.48
C SER A 489 11.10 21.24 -11.01
N GLY A 490 10.19 21.85 -10.25
CA GLY A 490 9.91 21.43 -8.88
C GLY A 490 9.32 20.01 -8.83
N MET A 491 8.37 19.71 -9.72
CA MET A 491 7.81 18.36 -9.86
C MET A 491 8.88 17.33 -10.25
N GLU A 492 9.74 17.66 -11.21
CA GLU A 492 10.86 16.81 -11.63
C GLU A 492 11.77 16.46 -10.45
N GLU A 493 12.28 17.47 -9.74
CA GLU A 493 13.21 17.27 -8.63
C GLU A 493 12.65 16.31 -7.56
N MET A 494 11.36 16.46 -7.24
CA MET A 494 10.70 15.66 -6.22
C MET A 494 10.38 14.24 -6.71
N MET A 495 9.91 14.08 -7.95
CA MET A 495 9.55 12.78 -8.52
C MET A 495 10.78 11.93 -8.86
N THR A 496 11.88 12.53 -9.33
CA THR A 496 13.13 11.82 -9.62
C THR A 496 13.68 11.09 -8.37
N GLN A 497 13.46 11.68 -7.18
CA GLN A 497 13.89 11.11 -5.89
C GLN A 497 12.96 10.00 -5.39
N SER A 498 11.67 10.06 -5.75
CA SER A 498 10.64 9.14 -5.27
C SER A 498 10.37 7.96 -6.21
N LEU A 499 10.37 8.18 -7.52
CA LEU A 499 9.94 7.19 -8.51
C LEU A 499 11.11 6.48 -9.20
N GLN A 500 10.86 5.24 -9.63
CA GLN A 500 11.78 4.53 -10.50
C GLN A 500 11.90 5.21 -11.89
N PRO A 501 13.05 5.13 -12.58
CA PRO A 501 13.29 5.85 -13.84
C PRO A 501 12.25 5.59 -14.94
N LYS A 502 11.74 4.35 -15.05
CA LYS A 502 10.72 4.00 -16.07
C LYS A 502 9.39 4.71 -15.82
N LYS A 503 8.96 4.82 -14.55
CA LYS A 503 7.73 5.49 -14.14
C LYS A 503 7.84 7.01 -14.23
N PHE A 504 9.00 7.54 -13.84
CA PHE A 504 9.33 8.95 -14.07
C PHE A 504 9.26 9.29 -15.57
N LYS A 505 9.88 8.46 -16.41
CA LYS A 505 9.81 8.62 -17.88
C LYS A 505 8.37 8.61 -18.36
N TYR A 506 7.53 7.65 -17.93
CA TYR A 506 6.11 7.60 -18.29
C TYR A 506 5.33 8.89 -17.98
N ILE A 507 5.66 9.60 -16.90
CA ILE A 507 4.96 10.83 -16.51
C ILE A 507 5.30 11.99 -17.46
N PHE A 508 6.58 12.18 -17.77
CA PHE A 508 7.09 13.33 -18.54
C PHE A 508 7.27 13.06 -20.04
N GLU A 509 7.35 11.80 -20.45
CA GLU A 509 7.33 11.39 -21.85
C GLU A 509 6.01 11.85 -22.48
N SER A 510 6.09 12.33 -23.73
CA SER A 510 5.02 12.98 -24.51
C SER A 510 4.56 14.37 -24.06
N LEU A 511 5.10 14.92 -22.96
CA LEU A 511 4.71 16.24 -22.49
C LEU A 511 4.99 17.35 -23.52
N GLY A 512 6.11 17.27 -24.25
CA GLY A 512 6.42 18.20 -25.34
C GLY A 512 5.39 18.21 -26.46
N TYR A 513 4.86 17.02 -26.83
CA TYR A 513 3.78 16.90 -27.80
C TYR A 513 2.51 17.59 -27.29
N LEU A 514 2.11 17.32 -26.05
CA LEU A 514 0.93 17.95 -25.45
C LEU A 514 1.06 19.47 -25.40
N VAL A 515 2.19 20.00 -24.90
CA VAL A 515 2.44 21.45 -24.84
C VAL A 515 2.37 22.06 -26.23
N ALA A 516 2.98 21.43 -27.24
CA ALA A 516 2.89 21.89 -28.62
C ALA A 516 1.43 21.94 -29.11
N SER A 517 0.66 20.89 -28.88
CA SER A 517 -0.76 20.83 -29.24
C SER A 517 -1.61 21.88 -28.50
N ILE A 518 -1.36 22.12 -27.21
CA ILE A 518 -2.02 23.18 -26.44
C ILE A 518 -1.71 24.54 -27.06
N LEU A 519 -0.44 24.84 -27.33
CA LEU A 519 -0.03 26.14 -27.88
C LEU A 519 -0.58 26.37 -29.29
N ILE A 520 -0.58 25.36 -30.16
CA ILE A 520 -1.15 25.46 -31.51
C ILE A 520 -2.67 25.66 -31.44
N SER A 521 -3.39 24.81 -30.70
CA SER A 521 -4.85 24.93 -30.54
C SER A 521 -5.27 26.24 -29.87
N SER A 522 -4.42 26.81 -29.01
CA SER A 522 -4.70 28.06 -28.31
C SER A 522 -4.71 29.30 -29.22
N VAL A 523 -4.28 29.17 -30.48
CA VAL A 523 -4.34 30.24 -31.49
C VAL A 523 -5.77 30.78 -31.68
N GLN A 524 -6.79 29.93 -31.46
CA GLN A 524 -8.19 30.33 -31.54
C GLN A 524 -8.57 31.39 -30.50
N PHE A 525 -7.91 31.39 -29.32
CA PHE A 525 -8.18 32.33 -28.22
C PHE A 525 -7.47 33.68 -28.39
N LEU A 526 -6.47 33.77 -29.26
CA LEU A 526 -5.74 35.00 -29.50
C LEU A 526 -6.63 36.04 -30.19
N LYS A 527 -6.73 37.24 -29.61
CA LYS A 527 -7.54 38.33 -30.19
C LYS A 527 -6.87 38.94 -31.42
N LYS A 528 -5.62 39.36 -31.27
CA LYS A 528 -4.75 39.95 -32.31
C LYS A 528 -3.30 39.64 -32.00
N ILE A 529 -2.47 39.56 -33.04
CA ILE A 529 -1.02 39.33 -32.95
C ILE A 529 -0.28 40.22 -33.96
N ASN A 530 0.80 40.87 -33.53
CA ASN A 530 1.72 41.58 -34.41
C ASN A 530 3.09 40.85 -34.47
N GLU A 531 4.05 41.36 -35.25
CA GLU A 531 5.39 40.75 -35.36
C GLU A 531 6.09 40.56 -34.00
N ASN A 532 5.92 41.51 -33.07
CA ASN A 532 6.49 41.39 -31.72
C ASN A 532 5.78 40.30 -30.91
N GLY A 533 4.47 40.15 -31.08
CA GLY A 533 3.71 39.04 -30.51
C GLY A 533 4.16 37.69 -31.03
N ILE A 534 4.46 37.57 -32.33
CA ILE A 534 5.04 36.33 -32.91
C ILE A 534 6.37 36.02 -32.22
N LYS A 535 7.27 37.02 -32.11
CA LYS A 535 8.55 36.86 -31.40
C LYS A 535 8.34 36.45 -29.94
N LYS A 536 7.40 37.08 -29.23
CA LYS A 536 7.05 36.73 -27.84
C LYS A 536 6.57 35.27 -27.72
N MET A 537 5.68 34.82 -28.60
CA MET A 537 5.22 33.43 -28.62
C MET A 537 6.37 32.46 -28.91
N CYS A 538 7.26 32.79 -29.85
CA CYS A 538 8.45 31.99 -30.12
C CYS A 538 9.38 31.89 -28.90
N ARG A 539 9.58 32.99 -28.15
CA ARG A 539 10.34 32.96 -26.89
C ARG A 539 9.65 32.10 -25.82
N ASN A 540 8.33 32.18 -25.70
CA ASN A 540 7.56 31.32 -24.81
C ASN A 540 7.79 29.84 -25.12
N ILE A 541 7.67 29.46 -26.39
CA ILE A 541 7.90 28.09 -26.86
C ILE A 541 9.33 27.64 -26.57
N LEU A 542 10.33 28.47 -26.89
CA LEU A 542 11.74 28.15 -26.64
C LEU A 542 12.06 27.99 -25.15
N ALA A 543 11.49 28.83 -24.28
CA ALA A 543 11.67 28.74 -22.84
C ALA A 543 11.13 27.42 -22.29
N ILE A 544 9.95 26.96 -22.76
CA ILE A 544 9.39 25.67 -22.35
C ILE A 544 10.20 24.52 -22.95
N GLN A 545 10.61 24.62 -24.22
CA GLN A 545 11.41 23.61 -24.90
C GLN A 545 12.74 23.35 -24.19
N GLN A 546 13.43 24.41 -23.75
CA GLN A 546 14.66 24.30 -22.97
C GLN A 546 14.42 23.60 -21.62
N ASN A 547 13.33 23.94 -20.93
CA ASN A 547 13.01 23.33 -19.65
C ASN A 547 12.68 21.84 -19.80
N LEU A 548 11.78 21.48 -20.71
CA LEU A 548 11.41 20.08 -20.96
C LEU A 548 12.59 19.25 -21.44
N THR A 549 13.44 19.78 -22.33
CA THR A 549 14.66 19.08 -22.78
C THR A 549 15.58 18.74 -21.60
N ASN A 550 15.67 19.62 -20.58
CA ASN A 550 16.46 19.35 -19.38
C ASN A 550 15.81 18.29 -18.48
N ILE A 551 14.48 18.24 -18.40
CA ILE A 551 13.73 17.26 -17.61
C ILE A 551 13.79 15.86 -18.25
N THR A 552 13.50 15.77 -19.55
CA THR A 552 13.40 14.51 -20.28
C THR A 552 14.75 13.98 -20.75
N LEU A 553 15.76 14.87 -20.84
CA LEU A 553 17.06 14.62 -21.46
C LEU A 553 16.95 14.18 -22.93
N THR A 554 15.85 14.55 -23.59
CA THR A 554 15.56 14.25 -24.99
C THR A 554 15.20 15.51 -25.77
N ARG A 555 15.43 15.51 -27.08
CA ARG A 555 15.07 16.66 -27.93
C ARG A 555 13.56 16.74 -28.12
N GLU A 556 12.97 17.85 -27.72
CA GLU A 556 11.54 18.14 -27.88
C GLU A 556 11.23 18.71 -29.28
N SER A 557 11.22 17.87 -30.32
CA SER A 557 10.98 18.30 -31.70
C SER A 557 9.55 18.79 -31.96
N ASP A 558 8.57 18.36 -31.17
CA ASP A 558 7.18 18.81 -31.35
C ASP A 558 7.01 20.30 -30.99
N LEU A 559 7.86 20.84 -30.12
CA LEU A 559 7.89 22.28 -29.86
C LEU A 559 8.53 23.07 -30.99
N ASP A 560 9.45 22.47 -31.76
CA ASP A 560 9.87 23.06 -33.04
C ASP A 560 8.66 23.17 -33.98
N ARG A 561 7.80 22.14 -34.07
CA ARG A 561 6.55 22.20 -34.87
C ARG A 561 5.63 23.35 -34.41
N ALA A 562 5.43 23.54 -33.11
CA ALA A 562 4.65 24.67 -32.59
C ALA A 562 5.28 26.03 -32.91
N ARG A 563 6.61 26.15 -32.86
CA ARG A 563 7.31 27.39 -33.24
C ARG A 563 7.08 27.71 -34.71
N HIS A 564 7.30 26.73 -35.60
CA HIS A 564 7.08 26.90 -37.04
C HIS A 564 5.63 27.29 -37.36
N PHE A 565 4.64 26.78 -36.61
CA PHE A 565 3.23 27.16 -36.78
C PHE A 565 3.02 28.68 -36.60
N TYR A 566 3.57 29.26 -35.54
CA TYR A 566 3.45 30.70 -35.29
C TYR A 566 4.32 31.54 -36.24
N GLU A 567 5.45 31.02 -36.71
CA GLU A 567 6.29 31.66 -37.73
C GLU A 567 5.57 31.81 -39.09
N LEU A 568 4.57 30.98 -39.39
CA LEU A 568 3.73 31.17 -40.59
C LEU A 568 3.00 32.52 -40.61
N LEU A 569 2.80 33.16 -39.45
CA LEU A 569 2.18 34.49 -39.36
C LEU A 569 3.09 35.62 -39.87
N TYR A 570 4.38 35.35 -40.15
CA TYR A 570 5.23 36.30 -40.88
C TYR A 570 4.90 36.36 -42.37
N LEU A 571 4.24 35.32 -42.89
CA LEU A 571 3.81 35.24 -44.29
C LEU A 571 2.38 35.75 -44.42
N ASN A 572 2.02 36.20 -45.61
CA ASN A 572 0.62 36.47 -45.90
C ASN A 572 -0.15 35.15 -46.16
N PRO A 573 -1.48 35.10 -45.99
CA PRO A 573 -2.24 33.87 -46.16
C PRO A 573 -2.10 33.22 -47.54
N ASP A 574 -1.90 34.00 -48.61
CA ASP A 574 -1.77 33.44 -49.96
C ASP A 574 -0.41 32.74 -50.14
N GLU A 575 0.66 33.27 -49.53
CA GLU A 575 1.97 32.62 -49.44
C GLU A 575 1.91 31.33 -48.63
N VAL A 576 1.17 31.33 -47.52
CA VAL A 576 0.94 30.10 -46.74
C VAL A 576 0.24 29.04 -47.60
N LEU A 577 -0.85 29.41 -48.30
CA LEU A 577 -1.57 28.49 -49.20
C LEU A 577 -0.70 27.99 -50.35
N ASN A 578 0.12 28.85 -50.95
CA ASN A 578 1.08 28.44 -51.99
C ASN A 578 2.11 27.46 -51.43
N SER A 579 2.66 27.72 -50.23
CA SER A 579 3.60 26.80 -49.59
C SER A 579 2.98 25.44 -49.29
N VAL A 580 1.71 25.39 -48.88
CA VAL A 580 0.99 24.12 -48.66
C VAL A 580 0.77 23.38 -49.98
N ALA A 581 0.46 24.10 -51.07
CA ALA A 581 0.30 23.49 -52.40
C ALA A 581 1.62 22.97 -52.98
N GLU A 582 2.75 23.62 -52.71
CA GLU A 582 4.07 23.24 -53.26
C GLU A 582 4.79 22.18 -52.43
N LYS A 583 4.72 22.28 -51.09
CA LYS A 583 5.50 21.44 -50.17
C LYS A 583 4.67 20.39 -49.44
N GLY A 584 3.35 20.42 -49.62
CA GLY A 584 2.41 19.61 -48.87
C GLY A 584 2.05 20.21 -47.49
N PRO A 585 1.03 19.63 -46.83
CA PRO A 585 0.55 20.11 -45.54
C PRO A 585 1.43 19.64 -44.37
N HIS A 586 1.77 20.56 -43.47
CA HIS A 586 2.47 20.26 -42.21
C HIS A 586 1.56 20.34 -40.97
N PHE A 587 0.37 20.94 -41.14
CA PHE A 587 -0.64 21.10 -40.11
C PHE A 587 -1.98 20.56 -40.61
N THR A 588 -2.88 20.29 -39.68
CA THR A 588 -4.25 19.89 -40.00
C THR A 588 -5.01 21.04 -40.61
N LEU A 589 -6.05 20.72 -41.39
CA LEU A 589 -6.96 21.70 -41.96
C LEU A 589 -7.47 22.71 -40.92
N LYS A 590 -7.91 22.21 -39.75
CA LYS A 590 -8.43 23.05 -38.66
C LYS A 590 -7.37 24.01 -38.11
N GLU A 591 -6.14 23.55 -37.93
CA GLU A 591 -5.03 24.40 -37.47
C GLU A 591 -4.75 25.54 -38.48
N TYR A 592 -4.75 25.25 -39.79
CA TYR A 592 -4.60 26.27 -40.83
C TYR A 592 -5.78 27.25 -40.88
N GLU A 593 -7.02 26.77 -40.73
CA GLU A 593 -8.21 27.65 -40.67
C GLU A 593 -8.10 28.65 -39.52
N GLN A 594 -7.75 28.17 -38.32
CA GLN A 594 -7.60 29.02 -37.13
C GLN A 594 -6.45 30.03 -37.28
N LEU A 595 -5.37 29.64 -37.96
CA LEU A 595 -4.25 30.53 -38.30
C LEU A 595 -4.71 31.67 -39.23
N ILE A 596 -5.43 31.35 -40.30
CA ILE A 596 -5.97 32.34 -41.26
C ILE A 596 -6.97 33.27 -40.57
N GLU A 597 -7.82 32.74 -39.68
CA GLU A 597 -8.72 33.54 -38.85
C GLU A 597 -7.97 34.51 -37.94
N LEU A 598 -6.88 34.07 -37.29
CA LEU A 598 -6.06 34.97 -36.47
C LEU A 598 -5.40 36.05 -37.32
N TYR A 599 -4.89 35.69 -38.50
CA TYR A 599 -4.31 36.66 -39.44
C TYR A 599 -5.33 37.74 -39.81
N HIS A 600 -6.57 37.34 -40.16
CA HIS A 600 -7.64 38.27 -40.50
C HIS A 600 -7.99 39.21 -39.33
N ARG A 601 -8.13 38.67 -38.11
CA ARG A 601 -8.37 39.45 -36.89
C ARG A 601 -7.27 40.48 -36.62
N SER A 602 -6.03 40.16 -36.98
CA SER A 602 -4.82 40.94 -36.65
C SER A 602 -4.48 42.00 -37.69
N PHE A 603 -4.64 41.68 -38.97
CA PHE A 603 -4.31 42.53 -40.11
C PHE A 603 -5.59 42.86 -40.88
N SER A 604 -6.44 43.70 -40.28
CA SER A 604 -7.73 44.10 -40.84
C SER A 604 -7.55 44.98 -42.08
N GLY A 605 -7.57 44.34 -43.26
CA GLY A 605 -7.49 45.03 -44.56
C GLY A 605 -8.18 44.32 -45.73
N ASN A 606 -8.65 43.06 -45.53
CA ASN A 606 -9.27 42.27 -46.59
C ASN A 606 -10.77 42.00 -46.31
N PRO A 607 -11.66 42.13 -47.31
CA PRO A 607 -13.09 41.85 -47.16
C PRO A 607 -13.36 40.36 -46.86
N VAL A 608 -14.48 40.07 -46.20
CA VAL A 608 -14.89 38.71 -45.78
C VAL A 608 -14.91 37.72 -46.96
N SER A 609 -15.29 38.19 -48.16
CA SER A 609 -15.27 37.37 -49.39
C SER A 609 -13.88 36.82 -49.75
N VAL A 610 -12.81 37.55 -49.45
CA VAL A 610 -11.42 37.10 -49.67
C VAL A 610 -11.04 36.03 -48.66
N GLN A 611 -11.56 36.10 -47.44
CA GLN A 611 -11.36 35.08 -46.42
C GLN A 611 -12.07 33.77 -46.81
N ASP A 612 -13.31 33.86 -47.29
CA ASP A 612 -14.08 32.69 -47.75
C ASP A 612 -13.42 32.03 -48.95
N ALA A 613 -12.94 32.82 -49.92
CA ALA A 613 -12.17 32.31 -51.06
C ALA A 613 -10.87 31.60 -50.63
N ARG A 614 -10.15 32.15 -49.65
CA ARG A 614 -8.93 31.53 -49.09
C ARG A 614 -9.24 30.23 -48.35
N ARG A 615 -10.35 30.14 -47.61
CA ARG A 615 -10.80 28.89 -47.00
C ARG A 615 -11.13 27.85 -48.07
N GLN A 616 -11.96 28.19 -49.05
CA GLN A 616 -12.31 27.26 -50.14
C GLN A 616 -11.05 26.76 -50.88
N ARG A 617 -10.08 27.64 -51.11
CA ARG A 617 -8.79 27.28 -51.70
C ARG A 617 -8.01 26.33 -50.79
N LEU A 618 -7.95 26.58 -49.48
CA LEU A 618 -7.33 25.68 -48.50
C LEU A 618 -7.96 24.28 -48.55
N TYR A 619 -9.29 24.17 -48.53
CA TYR A 619 -10.00 22.89 -48.67
C TYR A 619 -9.58 22.15 -49.94
N SER A 620 -9.57 22.85 -51.08
CA SER A 620 -9.20 22.25 -52.37
C SER A 620 -7.75 21.76 -52.45
N ILE A 621 -6.81 22.46 -51.79
CA ILE A 621 -5.40 22.07 -51.73
C ILE A 621 -5.24 20.87 -50.79
N MET A 622 -5.95 20.88 -49.67
CA MET A 622 -5.89 19.84 -48.65
C MET A 622 -6.49 18.52 -49.12
N GLU A 623 -7.58 18.56 -49.89
CA GLU A 623 -8.21 17.39 -50.51
C GLU A 623 -7.29 16.77 -51.58
N LYS A 624 -6.71 17.59 -52.47
CA LYS A 624 -5.75 17.13 -53.49
C LYS A 624 -4.47 16.56 -52.90
N GLY A 625 -3.98 17.14 -51.81
CA GLY A 625 -2.79 16.66 -51.11
C GLY A 625 -3.00 15.32 -50.40
N GLN A 626 -4.24 14.93 -50.09
CA GLN A 626 -4.55 13.61 -49.53
C GLN A 626 -4.58 12.53 -50.62
N ASP A 627 -5.05 12.85 -51.83
CA ASP A 627 -5.10 11.92 -52.97
C ASP A 627 -3.72 11.60 -53.57
N GLU A 628 -2.72 12.47 -53.40
CA GLU A 628 -1.35 12.28 -53.91
C GLU A 628 -0.43 11.48 -52.94
N THR A 629 -0.89 11.20 -51.71
CA THR A 629 -0.15 10.43 -50.68
C THR A 629 -0.64 8.99 -50.46
N VAL A 630 -1.49 8.47 -51.35
CA VAL A 630 -1.90 7.05 -51.35
C VAL A 630 -0.98 6.19 -52.21
#